data_AF-A0A6J7C7J3-F1
#
_entry.id   AF-A0A6J7C7J3-F1
#
_cell.length_a   1.000
_cell.length_b   1.000
_cell.length_c   1.000
_cell.angle_alpha   90.00
_cell.angle_beta   90.00
_cell.angle_gamma   90.00
#
_symmetry.space_group_name_H-M   'P 1'
#
loop_
_entity.id
_entity.type
_entity.pdbx_description
1 polymer ?
#
loop_
_entity_poly.entity_id
_entity_poly.type
_entity_poly.pdbx_seq_one_letter_code
_entity_poly.pdbx_strand_id
1 'polypeptide(L)'
;MSPGSEQTRATIERDGLIADLESIGATVLANACGPCIGQWDRPAAAIDKPNTIVNSFNRNFPKRNDGSANTLSFVTSPDTVVALALAGNLDFDPTTDTITAPDGSQVKLDAPVGEVLPAKGYDPGQNTFTAPPADGSGVDVVVSPTSDRLQLLAPFTAWDGNDYLGLPVLMKAQGKCTTDHISAAGKWLTYRGHLENISGNLFLGAVNAYAKADGSAYPVGIGKDALGGTDDTYPNLAKKYSEANVRWVAIGDRNYGEGSSREHAAMEPRFRGGVVIITRSFARIHETNLKKQGLVPLTFADPATYDLIGEDDRINVLDLPPVPGKNVRCQIVKPDGSTVEFEGVHTFSPEQIEWFKAGSALNVVRKKVAEGNA
;
A
#
# COMPACT_ATOMS: atom_id res chain seq x y z
N MET A 1 17.56 -16.65 6.04
CA MET A 1 18.08 -15.29 6.29
C MET A 1 18.17 -14.51 4.97
N SER A 2 18.02 -13.18 4.99
CA SER A 2 18.20 -12.33 3.79
C SER A 2 19.26 -11.27 4.09
N PRO A 3 20.43 -11.29 3.43
CA PRO A 3 21.41 -10.21 3.56
C PRO A 3 20.85 -8.90 2.96
N GLY A 4 21.18 -7.76 3.56
CA GLY A 4 20.72 -6.46 3.08
C GLY A 4 21.44 -5.96 1.83
N SER A 5 22.64 -6.48 1.54
CA SER A 5 23.46 -6.09 0.40
C SER A 5 24.46 -7.19 0.02
N GLU A 6 25.05 -7.10 -1.17
CA GLU A 6 26.13 -8.01 -1.58
C GLU A 6 27.40 -7.86 -0.73
N GLN A 7 27.75 -6.62 -0.35
CA GLN A 7 28.85 -6.37 0.57
C GLN A 7 28.63 -7.06 1.92
N THR A 8 27.42 -6.96 2.48
CA THR A 8 27.08 -7.64 3.74
C THR A 8 27.18 -9.15 3.56
N ARG A 9 26.57 -9.72 2.51
CA ARG A 9 26.60 -11.17 2.22
C ARG A 9 28.03 -11.68 2.11
N ALA A 10 28.87 -11.05 1.29
CA ALA A 10 30.27 -11.45 1.08
C ALA A 10 31.09 -11.35 2.38
N THR A 11 30.86 -10.30 3.17
CA THR A 11 31.56 -10.12 4.46
C THR A 11 31.23 -11.23 5.43
N ILE A 12 29.94 -11.53 5.64
CA ILE A 12 29.51 -12.56 6.60
C ILE A 12 29.76 -13.99 6.10
N GLU A 13 29.89 -14.18 4.78
CA GLU A 13 30.37 -15.45 4.19
C GLU A 13 31.85 -15.67 4.50
N ARG A 14 32.70 -14.68 4.19
CA ARG A 14 34.14 -14.70 4.48
C ARG A 14 34.41 -14.94 5.97
N ASP A 15 33.61 -14.35 6.83
CA ASP A 15 33.78 -14.43 8.28
C ASP A 15 33.09 -15.66 8.91
N GLY A 16 32.45 -16.51 8.12
CA GLY A 16 31.93 -17.83 8.54
C GLY A 16 30.50 -17.84 9.07
N LEU A 17 29.86 -16.68 9.28
CA LEU A 17 28.54 -16.59 9.89
C LEU A 17 27.43 -17.22 9.03
N ILE A 18 27.56 -17.20 7.70
CA ILE A 18 26.62 -17.91 6.83
C ILE A 18 26.69 -19.42 7.07
N ALA A 19 27.90 -19.98 7.19
CA ALA A 19 28.07 -21.40 7.44
C ALA A 19 27.47 -21.81 8.79
N ASP A 20 27.64 -20.98 9.83
CA ASP A 20 27.02 -21.21 11.14
C ASP A 20 25.49 -21.22 11.05
N LEU A 21 24.89 -20.26 10.35
CA LEU A 21 23.43 -20.19 10.17
C LEU A 21 22.90 -21.36 9.32
N GLU A 22 23.61 -21.75 8.27
CA GLU A 22 23.24 -22.91 7.45
C GLU A 22 23.34 -24.22 8.23
N SER A 23 24.30 -24.33 9.16
CA SER A 23 24.46 -25.52 10.02
C SER A 23 23.24 -25.78 10.92
N ILE A 24 22.49 -24.73 11.29
CA ILE A 24 21.23 -24.82 12.04
C ILE A 24 19.98 -24.85 11.12
N GLY A 25 20.17 -25.07 9.82
CA GLY A 25 19.10 -25.24 8.84
C GLY A 25 18.56 -23.95 8.23
N ALA A 26 19.24 -22.81 8.39
CA ALA A 26 18.82 -21.58 7.73
C ALA A 26 19.07 -21.66 6.21
N THR A 27 18.09 -21.23 5.42
CA THR A 27 18.30 -20.98 3.99
C THR A 27 18.75 -19.53 3.77
N VAL A 28 19.86 -19.31 3.06
CA VAL A 28 20.26 -17.98 2.61
C VAL A 28 19.43 -17.60 1.38
N LEU A 29 18.65 -16.53 1.52
CA LEU A 29 17.86 -15.96 0.43
C LEU A 29 18.70 -14.93 -0.33
N ALA A 30 18.25 -14.57 -1.54
CA ALA A 30 18.84 -13.48 -2.31
C ALA A 30 18.87 -12.17 -1.51
N ASN A 31 19.83 -11.29 -1.85
CA ASN A 31 20.01 -9.96 -1.27
C ASN A 31 18.90 -8.99 -1.73
N ALA A 32 17.67 -9.25 -1.28
CA ALA A 32 16.46 -8.57 -1.72
C ALA A 32 15.42 -8.55 -0.60
N CYS A 33 14.37 -7.74 -0.75
CA CYS A 33 13.31 -7.64 0.26
C CYS A 33 12.58 -8.99 0.49
N GLY A 34 12.36 -9.78 -0.56
CA GLY A 34 11.76 -11.12 -0.48
C GLY A 34 10.49 -11.20 0.40
N PRO A 35 10.47 -12.07 1.44
CA PRO A 35 9.31 -12.23 2.32
C PRO A 35 8.83 -10.97 3.04
N CYS A 36 9.65 -9.93 3.20
CA CYS A 36 9.25 -8.67 3.85
C CYS A 36 8.12 -7.93 3.07
N ILE A 37 8.04 -8.17 1.76
CA ILE A 37 7.09 -7.50 0.85
C ILE A 37 6.10 -8.48 0.19
N GLY A 38 6.03 -9.72 0.68
CA GLY A 38 5.16 -10.74 0.10
C GLY A 38 5.74 -11.42 -1.15
N GLN A 39 7.04 -11.24 -1.44
CA GLN A 39 7.74 -11.96 -2.50
C GLN A 39 8.30 -13.26 -1.92
N TRP A 40 7.39 -14.16 -1.60
CA TRP A 40 7.69 -15.45 -1.02
C TRP A 40 6.69 -16.48 -1.50
N ASP A 41 7.20 -17.53 -2.17
CA ASP A 41 6.40 -18.69 -2.54
C ASP A 41 6.37 -19.68 -1.38
N ARG A 42 5.33 -19.56 -0.55
CA ARG A 42 5.13 -20.44 0.62
C ARG A 42 4.11 -21.52 0.26
N PRO A 43 4.37 -22.80 0.57
CA PRO A 43 3.46 -23.88 0.21
C PRO A 43 2.03 -23.66 0.73
N ALA A 44 1.02 -23.97 -0.07
CA ALA A 44 -0.39 -23.75 0.29
C ALA A 44 -0.77 -24.40 1.64
N ALA A 45 -0.29 -25.62 1.89
CA ALA A 45 -0.53 -26.36 3.14
C ALA A 45 0.10 -25.73 4.39
N ALA A 46 1.00 -24.74 4.23
CA ALA A 46 1.59 -23.99 5.34
C ALA A 46 0.78 -22.74 5.69
N ILE A 47 -0.12 -22.29 4.81
CA ILE A 47 -0.85 -21.02 4.93
C ILE A 47 -2.38 -21.18 4.92
N ASP A 48 -2.88 -22.38 4.65
CA ASP A 48 -4.32 -22.73 4.62
C ASP A 48 -4.96 -22.79 6.01
N LYS A 49 -4.15 -22.84 7.07
CA LYS A 49 -4.56 -22.87 8.48
C LYS A 49 -3.84 -21.79 9.31
N PRO A 50 -4.40 -21.41 10.48
CA PRO A 50 -3.73 -20.51 11.41
C PRO A 50 -2.30 -20.98 11.70
N ASN A 51 -1.36 -20.07 11.49
CA ASN A 51 0.06 -20.34 11.67
C ASN A 51 0.78 -19.08 12.18
N THR A 52 1.95 -19.25 12.76
CA THR A 52 2.76 -18.14 13.24
C THR A 52 4.08 -18.06 12.48
N ILE A 53 4.50 -16.83 12.17
CA ILE A 53 5.87 -16.51 11.76
C ILE A 53 6.44 -15.45 12.70
N VAL A 54 7.73 -15.57 13.01
CA VAL A 54 8.48 -14.55 13.74
C VAL A 54 9.58 -14.06 12.80
N ASN A 55 9.72 -12.74 12.66
CA ASN A 55 10.70 -12.15 11.75
C ASN A 55 11.34 -10.89 12.34
N SER A 56 12.46 -10.49 11.75
CA SER A 56 13.19 -9.27 12.10
C SER A 56 12.99 -8.14 11.10
N PHE A 57 11.81 -8.10 10.47
CA PHE A 57 11.44 -6.99 9.59
C PHE A 57 10.88 -5.82 10.42
N ASN A 58 9.96 -5.05 9.84
CA ASN A 58 9.38 -3.86 10.50
C ASN A 58 7.86 -3.74 10.31
N ARG A 59 7.22 -4.72 9.65
CA ARG A 59 5.79 -4.71 9.34
C ARG A 59 5.21 -6.11 9.39
N ASN A 60 4.04 -6.23 10.01
CA ASN A 60 3.32 -7.48 10.21
C ASN A 60 1.81 -7.34 9.91
N PHE A 61 1.43 -6.49 8.95
CA PHE A 61 0.03 -6.38 8.55
C PHE A 61 -0.50 -7.73 8.02
N PRO A 62 -1.80 -8.03 8.19
CA PRO A 62 -2.39 -9.25 7.63
C PRO A 62 -2.06 -9.42 6.14
N LYS A 63 -1.78 -10.65 5.71
CA LYS A 63 -1.41 -11.01 4.32
C LYS A 63 -0.10 -10.41 3.80
N ARG A 64 0.66 -9.65 4.60
CA ARG A 64 1.83 -8.92 4.12
C ARG A 64 2.96 -9.83 3.62
N ASN A 65 3.29 -10.87 4.38
CA ASN A 65 4.50 -11.65 4.15
C ASN A 65 4.32 -12.81 3.16
N ASP A 66 3.13 -13.39 3.10
CA ASP A 66 2.83 -14.60 2.32
C ASP A 66 1.44 -14.56 1.66
N GLY A 67 0.72 -13.43 1.72
CA GLY A 67 -0.62 -13.29 1.15
C GLY A 67 -1.75 -13.93 1.97
N SER A 68 -1.47 -14.61 3.08
CA SER A 68 -2.49 -15.31 3.87
C SER A 68 -3.02 -14.50 5.05
N ALA A 69 -4.33 -14.56 5.27
CA ALA A 69 -4.97 -13.97 6.46
C ALA A 69 -4.78 -14.84 7.71
N ASN A 70 -4.41 -16.13 7.52
CA ASN A 70 -4.22 -17.08 8.61
C ASN A 70 -2.88 -16.89 9.33
N THR A 71 -1.95 -16.15 8.73
CA THR A 71 -0.60 -15.97 9.25
C THR A 71 -0.55 -14.87 10.30
N LEU A 72 -0.20 -15.24 11.53
CA LEU A 72 0.11 -14.33 12.63
C LEU A 72 1.59 -13.98 12.57
N SER A 73 1.92 -12.74 12.21
CA SER A 73 3.31 -12.30 12.08
C SER A 73 3.74 -11.48 13.29
N PHE A 74 4.85 -11.88 13.92
CA PHE A 74 5.49 -11.15 15.02
C PHE A 74 6.83 -10.57 14.58
N VAL A 75 7.14 -9.36 15.02
CA VAL A 75 8.38 -8.65 14.69
C VAL A 75 9.21 -8.50 15.95
N THR A 76 10.49 -8.86 15.88
CA THR A 76 11.46 -8.76 16.99
C THR A 76 12.90 -8.60 16.47
N SER A 77 13.91 -8.64 17.34
CA SER A 77 15.31 -8.59 16.93
C SER A 77 15.74 -9.87 16.18
N PRO A 78 16.78 -9.80 15.32
CA PRO A 78 17.32 -10.99 14.65
C PRO A 78 17.72 -12.11 15.63
N ASP A 79 18.31 -11.77 16.78
CA ASP A 79 18.78 -12.75 17.76
C ASP A 79 17.62 -13.53 18.38
N THR A 80 16.54 -12.83 18.75
CA THR A 80 15.33 -13.47 19.27
C THR A 80 14.65 -14.33 18.21
N VAL A 81 14.69 -13.95 16.93
CA VAL A 81 14.19 -14.81 15.84
C VAL A 81 14.96 -16.13 15.79
N VAL A 82 16.29 -16.10 15.89
CA VAL A 82 17.12 -17.31 15.88
C VAL A 82 16.83 -18.17 17.11
N ALA A 83 16.76 -17.56 18.29
CA ALA A 83 16.45 -18.28 19.53
C ALA A 83 15.09 -19.00 19.47
N LEU A 84 14.03 -18.31 19.02
CA LEU A 84 12.70 -18.90 18.87
C LEU A 84 12.64 -19.93 17.73
N ALA A 85 13.44 -19.77 16.67
CA ALA A 85 13.54 -20.76 15.60
C ALA A 85 14.19 -22.07 16.09
N LEU A 86 15.20 -21.98 16.96
CA LEU A 86 15.83 -23.14 17.59
C LEU A 86 14.88 -23.83 18.58
N ALA A 87 14.11 -23.07 19.35
CA ALA A 87 13.15 -23.61 20.31
C ALA A 87 11.87 -24.16 19.65
N GLY A 88 11.44 -23.58 18.53
CA GLY A 88 10.26 -24.00 17.77
C GLY A 88 8.91 -23.59 18.37
N ASN A 89 8.89 -22.75 19.40
CA ASN A 89 7.68 -22.27 20.07
C ASN A 89 7.82 -20.78 20.49
N LEU A 90 6.70 -20.15 20.86
CA LEU A 90 6.65 -18.71 21.19
C LEU A 90 6.75 -18.42 22.69
N ASP A 91 6.56 -19.44 23.52
CA ASP A 91 6.61 -19.35 24.97
C ASP A 91 8.02 -19.50 25.54
N PHE A 92 9.01 -19.87 24.72
CA PHE A 92 10.41 -19.91 25.09
C PHE A 92 10.98 -18.52 25.40
N ASP A 93 11.48 -18.35 26.62
CA ASP A 93 12.27 -17.19 27.04
C ASP A 93 13.78 -17.51 26.96
N PRO A 94 14.52 -16.94 25.99
CA PRO A 94 15.95 -17.21 25.84
C PRO A 94 16.81 -16.75 27.02
N THR A 95 16.28 -15.95 27.94
CA THR A 95 17.04 -15.46 29.11
C THR A 95 17.03 -16.45 30.28
N THR A 96 16.02 -17.32 30.35
CA THR A 96 15.82 -18.25 31.47
C THR A 96 15.83 -19.71 31.06
N ASP A 97 15.30 -20.03 29.88
CA ASP A 97 14.90 -21.39 29.53
C ASP A 97 16.05 -22.18 28.87
N THR A 98 15.85 -23.49 28.73
CA THR A 98 16.78 -24.41 28.07
C THR A 98 16.13 -25.11 26.87
N ILE A 99 16.95 -25.44 25.87
CA ILE A 99 16.56 -26.23 24.70
C ILE A 99 17.09 -27.66 24.91
N THR A 100 16.25 -28.66 24.65
CA THR A 100 16.68 -30.07 24.66
C THR A 100 17.35 -30.41 23.34
N ALA A 101 18.64 -30.75 23.37
CA ALA A 101 19.38 -31.19 22.20
C ALA A 101 18.99 -32.62 21.78
N PRO A 102 19.32 -33.06 20.54
CA PRO A 102 19.01 -34.42 20.07
C PRO A 102 19.59 -35.55 20.93
N ASP A 103 20.66 -35.30 21.68
CA ASP A 103 21.27 -36.25 22.62
C ASP A 103 20.63 -36.23 24.03
N GLY A 104 19.61 -35.40 24.24
CA GLY A 104 18.89 -35.23 25.51
C GLY A 104 19.50 -34.22 26.47
N SER A 105 20.66 -33.63 26.15
CA SER A 105 21.27 -32.58 26.99
C SER A 105 20.44 -31.30 26.96
N GLN A 106 20.51 -30.53 28.06
CA GLN A 106 19.86 -29.22 28.18
C GLN A 106 20.86 -28.11 27.84
N VAL A 107 20.53 -27.30 26.84
CA VAL A 107 21.36 -26.18 26.39
C VAL A 107 20.68 -24.87 26.77
N LYS A 108 21.36 -24.05 27.58
CA LYS A 108 20.96 -22.66 27.80
C LYS A 108 21.61 -21.79 26.73
N LEU A 109 20.87 -20.86 26.15
CA LEU A 109 21.44 -19.89 25.22
C LEU A 109 22.13 -18.77 25.99
N ASP A 110 23.39 -18.52 25.66
CA ASP A 110 24.09 -17.33 26.14
C ASP A 110 23.62 -16.08 25.38
N ALA A 111 23.72 -14.92 26.03
CA ALA A 111 23.44 -13.66 25.36
C ALA A 111 24.40 -13.48 24.16
N PRO A 112 23.90 -13.13 22.96
CA PRO A 112 24.72 -13.03 21.77
C PRO A 112 25.76 -11.91 21.94
N VAL A 113 26.99 -12.20 21.53
CA VAL A 113 28.08 -11.23 21.45
C VAL A 113 28.51 -11.14 19.98
N GLY A 114 28.54 -9.93 19.44
CA GLY A 114 28.92 -9.68 18.05
C GLY A 114 29.85 -8.49 17.91
N GLU A 115 30.66 -8.51 16.85
CA GLU A 115 31.42 -7.33 16.44
C GLU A 115 30.47 -6.30 15.82
N VAL A 116 30.58 -5.03 16.21
CA VAL A 116 29.76 -3.95 15.63
C VAL A 116 30.12 -3.72 14.17
N LEU A 117 31.40 -3.86 13.83
CA LEU A 117 31.94 -3.76 12.48
C LEU A 117 32.98 -4.88 12.29
N PRO A 118 33.10 -5.45 11.08
CA PRO A 118 34.03 -6.53 10.82
C PRO A 118 35.48 -6.06 11.03
N ALA A 119 36.24 -6.72 11.90
CA ALA A 119 37.63 -6.35 12.20
C ALA A 119 38.55 -6.32 10.96
N LYS A 120 38.27 -7.15 9.95
CA LYS A 120 39.00 -7.21 8.67
C LYS A 120 38.48 -6.21 7.62
N GLY A 121 37.51 -5.36 7.98
CA GLY A 121 36.78 -4.51 7.04
C GLY A 121 35.76 -5.30 6.21
N TYR A 122 35.00 -4.55 5.40
CA TYR A 122 33.97 -5.13 4.53
C TYR A 122 34.57 -5.76 3.27
N ASP A 123 34.07 -6.92 2.90
CA ASP A 123 34.29 -7.50 1.58
C ASP A 123 33.30 -6.85 0.59
N PRO A 124 33.78 -6.18 -0.49
CA PRO A 124 32.89 -5.52 -1.44
C PRO A 124 31.99 -6.50 -2.22
N GLY A 125 32.34 -7.79 -2.25
CA GLY A 125 31.63 -8.82 -3.01
C GLY A 125 31.66 -8.57 -4.51
N GLN A 126 30.63 -9.05 -5.20
CA GLN A 126 30.49 -8.87 -6.64
C GLN A 126 30.04 -7.44 -6.99
N ASN A 127 30.76 -6.78 -7.90
CA ASN A 127 30.33 -5.50 -8.42
C ASN A 127 29.14 -5.67 -9.37
N THR A 128 27.95 -5.35 -8.87
CA THR A 128 26.69 -5.38 -9.63
C THR A 128 26.27 -4.00 -10.16
N PHE A 129 27.07 -2.96 -9.91
CA PHE A 129 26.75 -1.60 -10.31
C PHE A 129 27.07 -1.39 -11.80
N THR A 130 26.06 -0.94 -12.55
CA THR A 130 26.22 -0.48 -13.93
C THR A 130 26.12 1.04 -13.95
N ALA A 131 27.22 1.72 -14.29
CA ALA A 131 27.23 3.17 -14.42
C ALA A 131 26.42 3.62 -15.66
N PRO A 132 25.75 4.78 -15.64
CA PRO A 132 25.20 5.36 -16.86
C PRO A 132 26.33 5.66 -17.86
N PRO A 133 26.06 5.61 -19.18
CA PRO A 133 27.05 6.02 -20.17
C PRO A 133 27.38 7.51 -20.00
N ALA A 134 28.61 7.89 -20.33
CA ALA A 134 29.05 9.30 -20.26
C ALA A 134 28.26 10.20 -21.20
N ASP A 135 27.82 9.65 -22.33
CA ASP A 135 26.89 10.28 -23.26
C ASP A 135 25.67 9.37 -23.47
N GLY A 136 24.51 9.85 -23.07
CA GLY A 136 23.23 9.14 -23.18
C GLY A 136 22.40 9.55 -24.39
N SER A 137 22.87 10.47 -25.25
CA SER A 137 22.03 11.04 -26.31
C SER A 137 21.57 10.04 -27.36
N GLY A 138 22.26 8.89 -27.49
CA GLY A 138 21.90 7.79 -28.39
C GLY A 138 21.13 6.64 -27.72
N VAL A 139 20.74 6.78 -26.45
CA VAL A 139 20.00 5.74 -25.72
C VAL A 139 18.50 5.94 -25.90
N ASP A 140 17.86 5.01 -26.61
CA ASP A 140 16.41 4.97 -26.77
C ASP A 140 15.76 4.05 -25.73
N VAL A 141 14.87 4.61 -24.90
CA VAL A 141 14.05 3.83 -23.96
C VAL A 141 12.72 3.48 -24.63
N VAL A 142 12.60 2.23 -25.06
CA VAL A 142 11.41 1.73 -25.76
C VAL A 142 10.54 0.89 -24.84
N VAL A 143 9.24 1.20 -24.81
CA VAL A 143 8.21 0.39 -24.13
C VAL A 143 7.34 -0.27 -25.19
N SER A 144 7.27 -1.61 -25.18
CA SER A 144 6.41 -2.34 -26.12
C SER A 144 4.93 -1.99 -25.89
N PRO A 145 4.17 -1.60 -26.93
CA PRO A 145 2.73 -1.32 -26.81
C PRO A 145 1.89 -2.51 -26.33
N THR A 146 2.40 -3.73 -26.46
CA THR A 146 1.74 -4.97 -26.03
C THR A 146 2.36 -5.56 -24.76
N SER A 147 3.22 -4.81 -24.07
CA SER A 147 3.79 -5.29 -22.81
C SER A 147 2.68 -5.39 -21.76
N ASP A 148 2.63 -6.52 -21.07
CA ASP A 148 1.80 -6.73 -19.88
C ASP A 148 2.47 -6.22 -18.59
N ARG A 149 3.74 -5.77 -18.66
CA ARG A 149 4.57 -5.32 -17.54
C ARG A 149 4.73 -3.81 -17.46
N LEU A 150 4.87 -3.15 -18.61
CA LEU A 150 5.16 -1.73 -18.74
C LEU A 150 4.13 -1.07 -19.65
N GLN A 151 3.56 0.05 -19.20
CA GLN A 151 2.59 0.85 -19.96
C GLN A 151 3.02 2.32 -19.87
N LEU A 152 3.09 3.01 -21.00
CA LEU A 152 3.27 4.45 -21.00
C LEU A 152 2.05 5.11 -20.35
N LEU A 153 2.28 6.03 -19.43
CA LEU A 153 1.21 6.74 -18.75
C LEU A 153 0.55 7.75 -19.68
N ALA A 154 -0.76 7.62 -19.85
CA ALA A 154 -1.57 8.68 -20.44
C ALA A 154 -1.76 9.81 -19.41
N PRO A 155 -1.71 11.09 -19.82
CA PRO A 155 -2.02 12.21 -18.94
C PRO A 155 -3.43 12.10 -18.37
N PHE A 156 -3.59 12.34 -17.07
CA PHE A 156 -4.92 12.42 -16.47
C PHE A 156 -5.67 13.66 -16.96
N THR A 157 -7.00 13.54 -17.09
CA THR A 157 -7.87 14.64 -17.51
C THR A 157 -7.77 15.82 -16.53
N ALA A 158 -7.69 17.04 -17.06
CA ALA A 158 -7.76 18.27 -16.26
C ALA A 158 -9.13 18.41 -15.58
N TRP A 159 -9.18 19.20 -14.51
CA TRP A 159 -10.45 19.57 -13.89
C TRP A 159 -11.29 20.41 -14.89
N ASP A 160 -12.61 20.16 -14.91
CA ASP A 160 -13.53 20.76 -15.87
C ASP A 160 -14.08 22.13 -15.43
N GLY A 161 -13.67 22.62 -14.25
CA GLY A 161 -14.13 23.90 -13.71
C GLY A 161 -15.40 23.81 -12.86
N ASN A 162 -16.00 22.62 -12.71
CA ASN A 162 -17.27 22.44 -12.00
C ASN A 162 -17.10 21.70 -10.66
N ASP A 163 -18.10 21.88 -9.82
CA ASP A 163 -18.28 21.09 -8.60
C ASP A 163 -18.54 19.61 -8.92
N TYR A 164 -18.26 18.74 -7.95
CA TYR A 164 -18.56 17.31 -8.08
C TYR A 164 -19.89 17.01 -7.41
N LEU A 165 -20.92 16.74 -8.22
CA LEU A 165 -22.28 16.51 -7.75
C LEU A 165 -22.68 15.04 -7.91
N GLY A 166 -23.47 14.53 -6.97
CA GLY A 166 -24.11 13.23 -7.07
C GLY A 166 -23.13 12.06 -7.08
N LEU A 167 -21.96 12.17 -6.43
CA LEU A 167 -20.95 11.12 -6.43
C LEU A 167 -21.46 9.88 -5.67
N PRO A 168 -21.55 8.69 -6.29
CA PRO A 168 -21.72 7.45 -5.55
C PRO A 168 -20.52 7.20 -4.64
N VAL A 169 -20.79 6.63 -3.47
CA VAL A 169 -19.76 6.10 -2.57
C VAL A 169 -19.34 4.74 -3.13
N LEU A 170 -18.15 4.66 -3.73
CA LEU A 170 -17.64 3.38 -4.22
C LEU A 170 -17.29 2.45 -3.06
N MET A 171 -16.64 3.00 -2.02
CA MET A 171 -16.10 2.23 -0.90
C MET A 171 -16.12 3.08 0.37
N LYS A 172 -16.58 2.49 1.48
CA LYS A 172 -16.44 3.04 2.84
C LYS A 172 -15.65 2.06 3.70
N ALA A 173 -14.45 2.42 4.10
CA ALA A 173 -13.55 1.53 4.83
C ALA A 173 -13.86 1.56 6.34
N GLN A 174 -14.09 0.39 6.93
CA GLN A 174 -14.19 0.22 8.38
C GLN A 174 -12.80 0.13 9.00
N GLY A 175 -12.46 1.06 9.91
CA GLY A 175 -11.21 1.03 10.63
C GLY A 175 -9.98 1.16 9.73
N LYS A 176 -8.96 0.32 9.98
CA LYS A 176 -7.63 0.47 9.38
C LYS A 176 -7.61 0.18 7.88
N CYS A 177 -7.33 1.19 7.07
CA CYS A 177 -7.12 1.06 5.63
C CYS A 177 -5.69 1.49 5.23
N THR A 178 -4.76 0.53 5.14
CA THR A 178 -3.36 0.77 4.76
C THR A 178 -3.20 0.87 3.24
N THR A 179 -2.04 1.32 2.76
CA THR A 179 -1.73 1.23 1.33
C THR A 179 -1.74 -0.19 0.78
N ASP A 180 -1.53 -1.23 1.60
CA ASP A 180 -1.64 -2.62 1.17
C ASP A 180 -3.12 -3.06 1.03
N HIS A 181 -4.05 -2.41 1.74
CA HIS A 181 -5.50 -2.60 1.54
C HIS A 181 -5.99 -1.91 0.27
N ILE A 182 -5.38 -0.78 -0.09
CA ILE A 182 -5.70 0.01 -1.28
C ILE A 182 -5.05 -0.58 -2.54
N SER A 183 -3.73 -0.83 -2.50
CA SER A 183 -2.93 -1.32 -3.63
C SER A 183 -1.90 -2.35 -3.14
N ALA A 184 -2.28 -3.63 -3.22
CA ALA A 184 -1.54 -4.73 -2.62
C ALA A 184 -0.14 -4.95 -3.24
N ALA A 185 0.76 -5.54 -2.45
CA ALA A 185 2.09 -5.98 -2.89
C ALA A 185 2.09 -7.43 -3.40
N GLY A 186 3.14 -8.20 -3.10
CA GLY A 186 3.27 -9.60 -3.52
C GLY A 186 3.16 -9.75 -5.03
N LYS A 187 2.24 -10.60 -5.49
CA LYS A 187 2.00 -10.91 -6.92
C LYS A 187 1.74 -9.69 -7.80
N TRP A 188 1.21 -8.61 -7.23
CA TRP A 188 0.90 -7.38 -7.98
C TRP A 188 2.12 -6.55 -8.33
N LEU A 189 3.28 -6.83 -7.72
CA LEU A 189 4.53 -6.15 -8.06
C LEU A 189 4.95 -6.38 -9.52
N THR A 190 4.52 -7.49 -10.12
CA THR A 190 4.64 -7.77 -11.54
C THR A 190 4.11 -6.60 -12.38
N TYR A 191 2.99 -5.98 -11.99
CA TYR A 191 2.32 -4.93 -12.78
C TYR A 191 2.66 -3.50 -12.36
N ARG A 192 3.70 -3.27 -11.56
CA ARG A 192 4.06 -1.93 -11.07
C ARG A 192 4.32 -0.89 -12.15
N GLY A 193 4.76 -1.31 -13.33
CA GLY A 193 4.94 -0.42 -14.48
C GLY A 193 3.72 -0.34 -15.41
N HIS A 194 2.63 -1.03 -15.10
CA HIS A 194 1.43 -1.11 -15.93
C HIS A 194 0.19 -0.71 -15.13
N LEU A 195 -0.22 0.56 -15.23
CA LEU A 195 -1.26 1.15 -14.37
C LEU A 195 -2.61 0.43 -14.49
N GLU A 196 -3.01 0.05 -15.69
CA GLU A 196 -4.30 -0.64 -15.87
C GLU A 196 -4.34 -2.01 -15.18
N ASN A 197 -3.30 -2.83 -15.37
CA ASN A 197 -3.21 -4.16 -14.78
C ASN A 197 -3.11 -4.10 -13.25
N ILE A 198 -2.32 -3.19 -12.69
CA ILE A 198 -2.21 -3.07 -11.23
C ILE A 198 -3.50 -2.53 -10.61
N SER A 199 -4.26 -1.69 -11.32
CA SER A 199 -5.59 -1.22 -10.87
C SER A 199 -6.62 -2.35 -10.72
N GLY A 200 -6.31 -3.57 -11.16
CA GLY A 200 -7.07 -4.78 -10.84
C GLY A 200 -7.03 -5.17 -9.35
N ASN A 201 -6.29 -4.45 -8.51
CA ASN A 201 -6.21 -4.71 -7.07
C ASN A 201 -6.78 -3.59 -6.18
N LEU A 202 -7.30 -2.53 -6.79
CA LEU A 202 -7.86 -1.36 -6.13
C LEU A 202 -8.86 -1.76 -5.02
N PHE A 203 -8.52 -1.46 -3.77
CA PHE A 203 -9.32 -1.73 -2.57
C PHE A 203 -9.64 -3.21 -2.30
N LEU A 204 -8.96 -4.19 -2.90
CA LEU A 204 -9.21 -5.61 -2.63
C LEU A 204 -9.00 -6.02 -1.16
N GLY A 205 -8.23 -5.24 -0.39
CA GLY A 205 -8.02 -5.48 1.04
C GLY A 205 -8.88 -4.61 1.95
N ALA A 206 -9.73 -3.74 1.41
CA ALA A 206 -10.56 -2.84 2.21
C ALA A 206 -11.74 -3.59 2.85
N VAL A 207 -11.92 -3.39 4.16
CA VAL A 207 -13.08 -3.91 4.90
C VAL A 207 -14.23 -2.93 4.69
N ASN A 208 -15.35 -3.42 4.14
CA ASN A 208 -16.54 -2.60 3.90
C ASN A 208 -17.24 -2.30 5.24
N ALA A 209 -17.55 -1.02 5.49
CA ALA A 209 -18.25 -0.57 6.69
C ALA A 209 -19.77 -0.79 6.65
N TYR A 210 -20.33 -1.11 5.48
CA TYR A 210 -21.75 -1.41 5.34
C TYR A 210 -22.03 -2.90 5.60
N ALA A 211 -23.28 -3.18 5.96
CA ALA A 211 -23.82 -4.53 6.01
C ALA A 211 -24.78 -4.72 4.82
N LYS A 212 -24.92 -5.96 4.39
CA LYS A 212 -25.92 -6.36 3.39
C LYS A 212 -27.33 -6.22 3.94
N ALA A 213 -28.32 -6.27 3.06
CA ALA A 213 -29.73 -6.20 3.43
C ALA A 213 -30.18 -7.29 4.42
N ASP A 214 -29.51 -8.44 4.44
CA ASP A 214 -29.75 -9.54 5.39
C ASP A 214 -29.01 -9.36 6.74
N GLY A 215 -28.28 -8.26 6.91
CA GLY A 215 -27.48 -7.95 8.10
C GLY A 215 -26.09 -8.60 8.11
N SER A 216 -25.74 -9.41 7.11
CA SER A 216 -24.39 -9.98 7.01
C SER A 216 -23.36 -8.96 6.54
N ALA A 217 -22.09 -9.14 6.92
CA ALA A 217 -21.00 -8.32 6.43
C ALA A 217 -20.66 -8.65 4.97
N TYR A 218 -20.22 -7.67 4.19
CA TYR A 218 -19.60 -7.95 2.90
C TYR A 218 -18.27 -8.68 3.08
N PRO A 219 -17.92 -9.61 2.17
CA PRO A 219 -16.55 -10.08 2.07
C PRO A 219 -15.58 -8.91 1.82
N VAL A 220 -14.34 -9.03 2.31
CA VAL A 220 -13.29 -8.02 2.13
C VAL A 220 -13.09 -7.74 0.63
N GLY A 221 -13.02 -6.45 0.28
CA GLY A 221 -12.83 -6.00 -1.10
C GLY A 221 -14.07 -6.05 -1.98
N ILE A 222 -15.25 -6.37 -1.43
CA ILE A 222 -16.53 -6.42 -2.14
C ILE A 222 -17.47 -5.32 -1.63
N GLY A 223 -18.24 -4.74 -2.54
CA GLY A 223 -19.29 -3.76 -2.24
C GLY A 223 -20.48 -3.88 -3.18
N LYS A 224 -21.50 -3.08 -2.89
CA LYS A 224 -22.70 -2.94 -3.73
C LYS A 224 -22.43 -2.10 -4.97
N ASP A 225 -23.05 -2.47 -6.08
CA ASP A 225 -23.05 -1.66 -7.29
C ASP A 225 -24.05 -0.49 -7.18
N ALA A 226 -23.53 0.73 -7.05
CA ALA A 226 -24.30 1.96 -6.94
C ALA A 226 -25.01 2.36 -8.25
N LEU A 227 -24.66 1.77 -9.38
CA LEU A 227 -25.36 1.93 -10.67
C LEU A 227 -26.42 0.85 -10.91
N GLY A 228 -26.61 -0.05 -9.94
CA GLY A 228 -27.48 -1.21 -10.06
C GLY A 228 -26.75 -2.42 -10.64
N GLY A 229 -27.07 -3.60 -10.10
CA GLY A 229 -26.39 -4.85 -10.41
C GLY A 229 -26.26 -5.73 -9.17
N THR A 230 -25.40 -6.75 -9.27
CA THR A 230 -24.99 -7.59 -8.15
C THR A 230 -23.76 -7.01 -7.46
N ASP A 231 -23.57 -7.33 -6.18
CA ASP A 231 -22.32 -7.07 -5.47
C ASP A 231 -21.12 -7.59 -6.27
N ASP A 232 -20.03 -6.83 -6.28
CA ASP A 232 -18.78 -7.22 -6.96
C ASP A 232 -17.58 -6.63 -6.23
N THR A 233 -16.39 -7.05 -6.63
CA THR A 233 -15.12 -6.52 -6.14
C THR A 233 -14.98 -5.04 -6.51
N TYR A 234 -14.38 -4.25 -5.61
CA TYR A 234 -14.16 -2.83 -5.87
C TYR A 234 -13.39 -2.52 -7.16
N PRO A 235 -12.40 -3.30 -7.63
CA PRO A 235 -11.77 -3.07 -8.93
C PRO A 235 -12.75 -3.17 -10.10
N ASN A 236 -13.65 -4.17 -10.08
CA ASN A 236 -14.65 -4.35 -11.12
C ASN A 236 -15.69 -3.22 -11.11
N LEU A 237 -16.18 -2.85 -9.93
CA LEU A 237 -17.11 -1.72 -9.78
C LEU A 237 -16.48 -0.41 -10.25
N ALA A 238 -15.24 -0.13 -9.83
CA ALA A 238 -14.53 1.09 -10.23
C ALA A 238 -14.25 1.11 -11.75
N LYS A 239 -13.92 -0.04 -12.36
CA LYS A 239 -13.80 -0.17 -13.81
C LYS A 239 -15.13 0.11 -14.50
N LYS A 240 -16.23 -0.51 -14.07
CA LYS A 240 -17.58 -0.29 -14.59
C LYS A 240 -17.96 1.19 -14.53
N TYR A 241 -17.73 1.85 -13.39
CA TYR A 241 -18.05 3.27 -13.22
C TYR A 241 -17.21 4.13 -14.16
N SER A 242 -15.91 3.86 -14.26
CA SER A 242 -15.02 4.57 -15.18
C SER A 242 -15.44 4.43 -16.65
N GLU A 243 -15.82 3.22 -17.10
CA GLU A 243 -16.28 2.97 -18.47
C GLU A 243 -17.63 3.65 -18.76
N ALA A 244 -18.47 3.81 -17.73
CA ALA A 244 -19.72 4.57 -17.78
C ALA A 244 -19.53 6.09 -17.56
N ASN A 245 -18.29 6.59 -17.44
CA ASN A 245 -17.96 7.98 -17.10
C ASN A 245 -18.58 8.48 -15.78
N VAL A 246 -18.81 7.57 -14.83
CA VAL A 246 -19.29 7.88 -13.50
C VAL A 246 -18.10 8.12 -12.57
N ARG A 247 -18.00 9.35 -12.07
CA ARG A 247 -17.05 9.72 -11.01
C ARG A 247 -17.54 9.23 -9.67
N TRP A 248 -16.65 8.92 -8.74
CA TRP A 248 -17.02 8.42 -7.42
C TRP A 248 -16.15 8.99 -6.29
N VAL A 249 -16.63 8.81 -5.06
CA VAL A 249 -15.92 9.14 -3.82
C VAL A 249 -15.65 7.86 -3.01
N ALA A 250 -14.53 7.83 -2.29
CA ALA A 250 -14.33 6.83 -1.23
C ALA A 250 -14.26 7.48 0.14
N ILE A 251 -14.74 6.77 1.14
CA ILE A 251 -14.80 7.20 2.53
C ILE A 251 -13.84 6.34 3.36
N GLY A 252 -12.99 6.97 4.15
CA GLY A 252 -12.05 6.29 5.04
C GLY A 252 -12.25 6.65 6.50
N ASP A 253 -11.77 5.79 7.38
CA ASP A 253 -11.74 6.04 8.82
C ASP A 253 -10.47 6.86 9.18
N ARG A 254 -9.79 6.52 10.28
CA ARG A 254 -8.58 7.18 10.77
C ARG A 254 -7.31 6.64 10.10
N ASN A 255 -6.33 7.53 9.93
CA ASN A 255 -5.00 7.25 9.40
C ASN A 255 -5.02 6.49 8.05
N TYR A 256 -5.96 6.88 7.17
CA TYR A 256 -6.16 6.26 5.88
C TYR A 256 -4.91 6.38 4.98
N GLY A 257 -4.53 5.26 4.35
CA GLY A 257 -3.32 5.17 3.54
C GLY A 257 -2.04 5.03 4.36
N GLU A 258 -2.12 4.53 5.60
CA GLU A 258 -0.93 4.18 6.40
C GLU A 258 -0.06 3.15 5.67
N GLY A 259 1.26 3.25 5.85
CA GLY A 259 2.19 2.18 5.48
C GLY A 259 3.17 2.57 4.38
N SER A 260 3.09 1.91 3.23
CA SER A 260 4.10 2.03 2.17
C SER A 260 3.92 3.31 1.36
N SER A 261 4.99 3.87 0.79
CA SER A 261 4.95 5.13 0.04
C SER A 261 4.36 5.02 -1.37
N ARG A 262 3.73 3.89 -1.70
CA ARG A 262 3.28 3.51 -3.06
C ARG A 262 2.33 4.55 -3.63
N GLU A 263 2.74 5.24 -4.70
CA GLU A 263 1.87 6.20 -5.39
C GLU A 263 0.72 5.54 -6.16
N HIS A 264 0.83 4.24 -6.47
CA HIS A 264 -0.25 3.45 -7.08
C HIS A 264 -1.54 3.50 -6.25
N ALA A 265 -1.45 3.59 -4.92
CA ALA A 265 -2.63 3.76 -4.06
C ALA A 265 -3.38 5.09 -4.33
N ALA A 266 -2.77 6.06 -5.01
CA ALA A 266 -3.42 7.28 -5.50
C ALA A 266 -3.69 7.24 -7.02
N MET A 267 -2.77 6.67 -7.81
CA MET A 267 -2.94 6.56 -9.27
C MET A 267 -4.08 5.62 -9.67
N GLU A 268 -4.27 4.50 -8.98
CA GLU A 268 -5.33 3.53 -9.30
C GLU A 268 -6.74 4.11 -9.07
N PRO A 269 -7.06 4.75 -7.92
CA PRO A 269 -8.29 5.51 -7.78
C PRO A 269 -8.48 6.53 -8.91
N ARG A 270 -7.45 7.32 -9.23
CA ARG A 270 -7.53 8.36 -10.26
C ARG A 270 -7.82 7.78 -11.63
N PHE A 271 -7.15 6.68 -11.97
CA PHE A 271 -7.30 5.96 -13.23
C PHE A 271 -8.69 5.35 -13.38
N ARG A 272 -9.28 4.87 -12.28
CA ARG A 272 -10.62 4.26 -12.25
C ARG A 272 -11.74 5.26 -11.97
N GLY A 273 -11.54 6.56 -12.21
CA GLY A 273 -12.60 7.58 -12.13
C GLY A 273 -12.88 8.15 -10.73
N GLY A 274 -12.07 7.81 -9.73
CA GLY A 274 -12.14 8.41 -8.40
C GLY A 274 -11.67 9.86 -8.42
N VAL A 275 -12.43 10.73 -7.75
CA VAL A 275 -12.15 12.19 -7.73
C VAL A 275 -11.95 12.75 -6.33
N VAL A 276 -12.56 12.14 -5.32
CA VAL A 276 -12.50 12.61 -3.92
C VAL A 276 -12.29 11.42 -3.00
N ILE A 277 -11.47 11.60 -1.97
CA ILE A 277 -11.35 10.66 -0.86
C ILE A 277 -11.62 11.47 0.42
N ILE A 278 -12.61 11.09 1.23
CA ILE A 278 -12.97 11.80 2.46
C ILE A 278 -12.71 10.88 3.66
N THR A 279 -11.95 11.33 4.66
CA THR A 279 -11.53 10.48 5.77
C THR A 279 -11.64 11.15 7.13
N ARG A 280 -11.55 10.41 8.24
CA ARG A 280 -11.35 11.05 9.56
C ARG A 280 -9.94 11.59 9.72
N SER A 281 -8.95 10.93 9.11
CA SER A 281 -7.57 11.45 8.96
C SER A 281 -6.77 10.65 7.93
N PHE A 282 -5.74 11.27 7.35
CA PHE A 282 -4.83 10.63 6.40
C PHE A 282 -3.44 10.38 6.98
N ALA A 283 -2.76 9.38 6.43
CA ALA A 283 -1.31 9.27 6.51
C ALA A 283 -0.63 10.26 5.55
N ARG A 284 0.41 10.96 6.03
CA ARG A 284 1.09 12.08 5.36
C ARG A 284 1.49 11.82 3.89
N ILE A 285 2.15 10.69 3.61
CA ILE A 285 2.66 10.38 2.27
C ILE A 285 1.51 10.13 1.30
N HIS A 286 0.50 9.39 1.76
CA HIS A 286 -0.64 9.05 0.92
C HIS A 286 -1.46 10.28 0.55
N GLU A 287 -1.71 11.19 1.51
CA GLU A 287 -2.38 12.47 1.23
C GLU A 287 -1.64 13.27 0.14
N THR A 288 -0.30 13.31 0.20
CA THR A 288 0.52 14.00 -0.81
C THR A 288 0.38 13.34 -2.18
N ASN A 289 0.38 12.00 -2.23
CA ASN A 289 0.22 11.26 -3.48
C ASN A 289 -1.16 11.52 -4.10
N LEU A 290 -2.23 11.56 -3.32
CA LEU A 290 -3.58 11.90 -3.80
C LEU A 290 -3.61 13.27 -4.49
N LYS A 291 -3.03 14.30 -3.85
CA LYS A 291 -2.92 15.65 -4.44
C LYS A 291 -2.08 15.66 -5.72
N LYS A 292 -0.97 14.92 -5.75
CA LYS A 292 -0.11 14.81 -6.95
C LYS A 292 -0.86 14.21 -8.14
N GLN A 293 -1.77 13.27 -7.91
CA GLN A 293 -2.59 12.65 -8.96
C GLN A 293 -3.89 13.42 -9.24
N GLY A 294 -4.08 14.61 -8.66
CA GLY A 294 -5.24 15.46 -8.91
C GLY A 294 -6.54 14.99 -8.25
N LEU A 295 -6.49 14.09 -7.26
CA LEU A 295 -7.64 13.82 -6.39
C LEU A 295 -7.76 14.90 -5.32
N VAL A 296 -8.96 15.00 -4.73
CA VAL A 296 -9.25 15.88 -3.60
C VAL A 296 -9.31 15.05 -2.30
N PRO A 297 -8.22 14.96 -1.51
CA PRO A 297 -8.27 14.42 -0.16
C PRO A 297 -8.89 15.45 0.80
N LEU A 298 -9.96 15.05 1.49
CA LEU A 298 -10.65 15.84 2.51
C LEU A 298 -10.69 15.08 3.83
N THR A 299 -10.53 15.78 4.95
CA THR A 299 -10.82 15.23 6.28
C THR A 299 -12.12 15.83 6.81
N PHE A 300 -12.96 15.04 7.45
CA PHE A 300 -14.18 15.57 8.07
C PHE A 300 -13.83 16.62 9.13
N ALA A 301 -14.48 17.80 9.09
CA ALA A 301 -14.37 18.80 10.15
C ALA A 301 -14.93 18.25 11.48
N ASP A 302 -16.07 17.57 11.41
CA ASP A 302 -16.58 16.70 12.47
C ASP A 302 -16.37 15.23 12.08
N PRO A 303 -15.45 14.51 12.73
CA PRO A 303 -15.24 13.09 12.46
C PRO A 303 -16.53 12.25 12.52
N ALA A 304 -17.53 12.61 13.33
CA ALA A 304 -18.79 11.86 13.45
C ALA A 304 -19.63 11.85 12.16
N THR A 305 -19.39 12.77 11.22
CA THR A 305 -20.02 12.75 9.89
C THR A 305 -19.80 11.43 9.15
N TYR A 306 -18.68 10.75 9.38
CA TYR A 306 -18.42 9.42 8.83
C TYR A 306 -19.59 8.45 9.12
N ASP A 307 -20.19 8.50 10.31
CA ASP A 307 -21.26 7.57 10.71
C ASP A 307 -22.60 7.89 10.02
N LEU A 308 -22.77 9.10 9.48
CA LEU A 308 -24.00 9.56 8.83
C LEU A 308 -24.11 9.12 7.36
N ILE A 309 -23.01 8.72 6.72
CA ILE A 309 -22.96 8.36 5.30
C ILE A 309 -23.43 6.91 5.12
N GLY A 310 -24.62 6.73 4.55
CA GLY A 310 -25.21 5.46 4.15
C GLY A 310 -24.65 4.93 2.82
N GLU A 311 -24.98 3.67 2.48
CA GLU A 311 -24.46 2.99 1.28
C GLU A 311 -25.06 3.55 -0.03
N ASP A 312 -26.34 3.94 0.02
CA ASP A 312 -27.07 4.47 -1.15
C ASP A 312 -27.03 6.00 -1.25
N ASP A 313 -26.35 6.67 -0.32
CA ASP A 313 -26.21 8.13 -0.35
C ASP A 313 -25.39 8.57 -1.57
N ARG A 314 -25.51 9.86 -1.91
CA ARG A 314 -24.62 10.55 -2.85
C ARG A 314 -23.91 11.69 -2.17
N ILE A 315 -22.71 12.01 -2.62
CA ILE A 315 -21.93 13.12 -2.07
C ILE A 315 -21.82 14.23 -3.11
N ASN A 316 -22.17 15.45 -2.69
CA ASN A 316 -21.80 16.66 -3.40
C ASN A 316 -20.56 17.26 -2.74
N VAL A 317 -19.61 17.73 -3.53
CA VAL A 317 -18.43 18.48 -3.10
C VAL A 317 -18.44 19.80 -3.87
N LEU A 318 -18.64 20.88 -3.12
CA LEU A 318 -19.01 22.20 -3.63
C LEU A 318 -17.86 23.20 -3.48
N ASP A 319 -17.95 24.31 -4.19
CA ASP A 319 -16.99 25.42 -4.16
C ASP A 319 -15.56 25.00 -4.55
N LEU A 320 -15.43 24.12 -5.55
CA LEU A 320 -14.13 23.74 -6.10
C LEU A 320 -13.54 24.87 -6.98
N PRO A 321 -12.20 25.04 -7.03
CA PRO A 321 -11.19 24.23 -6.36
C PRO A 321 -11.05 24.61 -4.87
N PRO A 322 -10.43 23.75 -4.04
CA PRO A 322 -10.17 24.07 -2.64
C PRO A 322 -9.41 25.40 -2.47
N VAL A 323 -9.74 26.19 -1.46
CA VAL A 323 -9.12 27.50 -1.18
C VAL A 323 -8.33 27.42 0.12
N PRO A 324 -7.01 27.70 0.16
CA PRO A 324 -6.21 27.53 1.36
C PRO A 324 -6.79 28.31 2.55
N GLY A 325 -6.94 27.65 3.69
CA GLY A 325 -7.51 28.23 4.91
C GLY A 325 -9.04 28.28 4.96
N LYS A 326 -9.75 27.75 3.95
CA LYS A 326 -11.21 27.59 3.96
C LYS A 326 -11.57 26.12 3.85
N ASN A 327 -12.56 25.68 4.60
CA ASN A 327 -13.09 24.33 4.43
C ASN A 327 -13.90 24.24 3.14
N VAL A 328 -13.92 23.06 2.53
CA VAL A 328 -14.76 22.73 1.37
C VAL A 328 -16.15 22.35 1.86
N ARG A 329 -17.20 22.91 1.26
CA ARG A 329 -18.57 22.53 1.60
C ARG A 329 -18.95 21.23 0.91
N CYS A 330 -19.59 20.34 1.65
CA CYS A 330 -20.04 19.06 1.15
C CYS A 330 -21.47 18.75 1.61
N GLN A 331 -22.17 17.93 0.84
CA GLN A 331 -23.51 17.46 1.20
C GLN A 331 -23.60 15.95 1.08
N ILE A 332 -24.25 15.33 2.04
CA ILE A 332 -24.78 13.97 1.92
C ILE A 332 -26.21 14.10 1.36
N VAL A 333 -26.44 13.61 0.16
CA VAL A 333 -27.77 13.54 -0.46
C VAL A 333 -28.34 12.16 -0.17
N LYS A 334 -29.43 12.11 0.60
CA LYS A 334 -30.14 10.89 0.98
C LYS A 334 -31.02 10.38 -0.18
N PRO A 335 -31.41 9.09 -0.18
CA PRO A 335 -32.29 8.54 -1.21
C PRO A 335 -33.66 9.23 -1.32
N ASP A 336 -34.15 9.84 -0.24
CA ASP A 336 -35.40 10.62 -0.21
C ASP A 336 -35.24 12.07 -0.73
N GLY A 337 -34.02 12.45 -1.13
CA GLY A 337 -33.67 13.79 -1.61
C GLY A 337 -33.34 14.79 -0.51
N SER A 338 -33.46 14.43 0.77
CA SER A 338 -33.00 15.28 1.88
C SER A 338 -31.48 15.39 1.87
N THR A 339 -30.96 16.51 2.40
CA THR A 339 -29.52 16.78 2.43
C THR A 339 -29.02 17.01 3.84
N VAL A 340 -27.82 16.53 4.12
CA VAL A 340 -27.07 16.79 5.35
C VAL A 340 -25.77 17.51 4.97
N GLU A 341 -25.65 18.76 5.38
CA GLU A 341 -24.46 19.59 5.15
C GLU A 341 -23.31 19.13 6.07
N PHE A 342 -22.09 19.14 5.55
CA PHE A 342 -20.87 18.98 6.34
C PHE A 342 -19.69 19.70 5.69
N GLU A 343 -18.62 19.88 6.46
CA GLU A 343 -17.39 20.52 5.96
C GLU A 343 -16.25 19.52 5.83
N GLY A 344 -15.54 19.59 4.69
CA GLY A 344 -14.30 18.90 4.43
C GLY A 344 -13.10 19.84 4.61
N VAL A 345 -12.27 19.54 5.61
CA VAL A 345 -10.99 20.23 5.84
C VAL A 345 -9.95 19.71 4.85
N HIS A 346 -9.07 20.59 4.37
CA HIS A 346 -7.99 20.21 3.48
C HIS A 346 -6.68 20.95 3.83
N THR A 347 -5.56 20.43 3.32
CA THR A 347 -4.23 21.06 3.51
C THR A 347 -3.57 21.42 2.18
N PHE A 348 -4.34 21.60 1.11
CA PHE A 348 -3.83 22.13 -0.17
C PHE A 348 -3.09 23.46 0.00
N SER A 349 -1.87 23.54 -0.53
CA SER A 349 -1.18 24.80 -0.82
C SER A 349 -1.62 25.39 -2.17
N PRO A 350 -1.34 26.68 -2.46
CA PRO A 350 -1.60 27.27 -3.78
C PRO A 350 -1.02 26.46 -4.94
N GLU A 351 0.20 25.92 -4.78
CA GLU A 351 0.82 25.07 -5.80
C GLU A 351 0.07 23.75 -6.01
N GLN A 352 -0.39 23.11 -4.92
CA GLN A 352 -1.14 21.86 -5.00
C GLN A 352 -2.52 22.06 -5.65
N ILE A 353 -3.10 23.26 -5.56
CA ILE A 353 -4.33 23.62 -6.26
C ILE A 353 -4.10 23.66 -7.77
N GLU A 354 -2.95 24.16 -8.22
CA GLU A 354 -2.59 24.12 -9.64
C GLU A 354 -2.41 22.68 -10.14
N TRP A 355 -1.89 21.77 -9.31
CA TRP A 355 -1.86 20.33 -9.63
C TRP A 355 -3.26 19.75 -9.81
N PHE A 356 -4.19 20.08 -8.92
CA PHE A 356 -5.60 19.68 -9.02
C PHE A 356 -6.23 20.18 -10.32
N LYS A 357 -6.12 21.49 -10.60
CA LYS A 357 -6.70 22.10 -11.81
C LYS A 357 -6.16 21.47 -13.09
N ALA A 358 -4.86 21.24 -13.16
CA ALA A 358 -4.22 20.60 -14.30
C ALA A 358 -4.54 19.11 -14.43
N GLY A 359 -5.16 18.49 -13.43
CA GLY A 359 -5.48 17.06 -13.37
C GLY A 359 -4.37 16.19 -12.76
N SER A 360 -3.13 16.70 -12.67
CA SER A 360 -2.02 16.13 -11.90
C SER A 360 -0.85 17.11 -11.81
N ALA A 361 0.07 16.86 -10.89
CA ALA A 361 1.35 17.58 -10.82
C ALA A 361 2.20 17.37 -12.09
N LEU A 362 2.17 16.18 -12.68
CA LEU A 362 2.92 15.87 -13.90
C LEU A 362 2.43 16.67 -15.11
N ASN A 363 1.12 16.94 -15.19
CA ASN A 363 0.57 17.80 -16.23
C ASN A 363 1.08 19.24 -16.13
N VAL A 364 1.26 19.77 -14.91
CA VAL A 364 1.87 21.09 -14.68
C VAL A 364 3.31 21.11 -15.16
N VAL A 365 4.11 20.10 -14.82
CA VAL A 365 5.51 20.00 -15.25
C VAL A 365 5.59 19.95 -16.79
N ARG A 366 4.75 19.12 -17.43
CA ARG A 366 4.69 19.02 -18.89
C ARG A 366 4.39 20.36 -19.54
N LYS A 367 3.45 21.14 -18.98
CA LYS A 367 3.11 22.48 -19.47
C LYS A 367 4.31 23.43 -19.36
N LYS A 368 4.99 23.46 -18.22
CA LYS A 368 6.19 24.31 -18.02
C LYS A 368 7.33 23.98 -18.99
N VAL A 369 7.59 22.70 -19.23
CA VAL A 369 8.61 22.24 -20.19
C VAL A 369 8.25 22.68 -21.61
N ALA A 370 6.99 22.50 -22.01
CA ALA A 370 6.53 22.91 -23.35
C ALA A 370 6.61 24.44 -23.55
N GLU A 371 6.45 25.22 -22.49
CA GLU A 371 6.55 26.69 -22.49
C GLU A 371 7.99 27.20 -22.35
N GLY A 372 8.99 26.33 -22.19
CA GLY A 372 10.40 26.71 -22.02
C GLY A 372 10.76 27.27 -20.64
N ASN A 373 9.91 27.07 -19.64
CA ASN A 373 10.02 27.61 -18.28
C ASN A 373 10.43 26.54 -17.25
N ALA A 374 11.14 25.48 -17.67
CA ALA A 374 11.52 24.35 -16.83
C ALA A 374 12.89 24.51 -16.17
#